data_AF-A0A4R5W916-F1
#
_entry.id   AF-A0A4R5W916-F1
#
_cell.length_a   1.000
_cell.length_b   1.000
_cell.length_c   1.000
_cell.angle_alpha   90.00
_cell.angle_beta   90.00
_cell.angle_gamma   90.00
#
_symmetry.space_group_name_H-M   'P 1'
#
loop_
_entity.id
_entity.type
_entity.pdbx_description
1 polymer ?
#
loop_
_entity_poly.entity_id
_entity_poly.type
_entity_poly.pdbx_seq_one_letter_code
_entity_poly.pdbx_strand_id
1 'polypeptide(L)'
;MAEHLVLQKLLAGPVSSAIVENGLDQIGGYVTEASAVVGLRTPADLLAAYGVDAAPDFADVVRFEQPRLATFAKPSDAQRPWFDFPSGFLHGESLAPVWCMSRTRFSYGAEYWRIRSDGEQKRLSRYEGAARGWVGAKRWRPPSSMVGTLARWQGREYFADVIAENVLLTALSENGPTGFEPVRPHAWSATVPLAECEVFERVFTAQVDGVPVRILRRAGENAEVLLLSDEPADAERVGAGLVEAGVFEAVVDASRLANVYGVENQWVPSADR
;
A
#
# COMPACT_ATOMS: atom_id res chain seq x y z
N MET A 1 13.33 21.97 3.13
CA MET A 1 12.62 20.72 3.43
C MET A 1 12.09 20.24 2.11
N ALA A 2 12.45 19.04 1.65
CA ALA A 2 11.84 18.51 0.45
C ALA A 2 10.33 18.41 0.72
N GLU A 3 9.53 18.99 -0.16
CA GLU A 3 8.07 18.96 -0.03
C GLU A 3 7.64 17.50 -0.18
N HIS A 4 7.06 16.91 0.88
CA HIS A 4 6.64 15.53 0.83
C HIS A 4 5.40 15.43 -0.08
N LEU A 5 5.55 14.74 -1.21
CA LEU A 5 4.47 14.53 -2.17
C LEU A 5 3.31 13.78 -1.49
N VAL A 6 2.13 14.38 -1.46
CA VAL A 6 0.91 13.70 -1.01
C VAL A 6 0.24 13.05 -2.21
N LEU A 7 0.11 11.73 -2.15
CA LEU A 7 -0.53 10.91 -3.16
C LEU A 7 -2.01 10.71 -2.83
N GLN A 8 -2.82 10.53 -3.87
CA GLN A 8 -4.20 10.06 -3.79
C GLN A 8 -4.35 8.78 -4.61
N LYS A 9 -5.04 7.79 -4.02
CA LYS A 9 -5.47 6.57 -4.71
C LYS A 9 -6.98 6.42 -4.64
N LEU A 10 -7.62 6.22 -5.79
CA LEU A 10 -8.98 5.72 -5.86
C LEU A 10 -9.02 4.26 -5.39
N LEU A 11 -9.94 3.94 -4.48
CA LEU A 11 -10.09 2.58 -3.95
C LEU A 11 -11.22 1.84 -4.65
N ALA A 12 -10.94 0.60 -5.06
CA ALA A 12 -12.00 -0.34 -5.40
C ALA A 12 -12.78 -0.75 -4.14
N GLY A 13 -14.07 -1.04 -4.29
CA GLY A 13 -14.98 -1.42 -3.19
C GLY A 13 -14.46 -2.53 -2.27
N PRO A 14 -13.85 -3.62 -2.79
CA PRO A 14 -13.22 -4.65 -1.96
C PRO A 14 -12.06 -4.13 -1.10
N VAL A 15 -11.24 -3.20 -1.61
CA VAL A 15 -10.11 -2.61 -0.87
C VAL A 15 -10.60 -1.69 0.25
N SER A 16 -11.58 -0.82 -0.03
CA SER A 16 -12.23 0.01 0.99
C SER A 16 -12.82 -0.85 2.11
N SER A 17 -13.50 -1.94 1.73
CA SER A 17 -14.07 -2.89 2.68
C SER A 17 -12.97 -3.60 3.49
N ALA A 18 -11.86 -4.00 2.87
CA ALA A 18 -10.75 -4.64 3.56
C ALA A 18 -10.04 -3.72 4.58
N ILE A 19 -9.97 -2.41 4.31
CA ILE A 19 -9.49 -1.41 5.27
C ILE A 19 -10.39 -1.38 6.52
N VAL A 20 -11.70 -1.25 6.33
CA VAL A 20 -12.67 -1.09 7.44
C VAL A 20 -12.88 -2.41 8.20
N GLU A 21 -13.02 -3.52 7.50
CA GLU A 21 -13.38 -4.81 8.11
C GLU A 21 -12.17 -5.54 8.68
N ASN A 22 -11.03 -5.49 7.97
CA ASN A 22 -9.86 -6.30 8.27
C ASN A 22 -8.62 -5.49 8.66
N GLY A 23 -8.68 -4.16 8.61
CA GLY A 23 -7.53 -3.32 8.91
C GLY A 23 -6.40 -3.49 7.89
N LEU A 24 -6.72 -3.67 6.60
CA LEU A 24 -5.73 -3.79 5.53
C LEU A 24 -4.72 -2.64 5.60
N ASP A 25 -3.45 -2.98 5.77
CA ASP A 25 -2.37 -2.02 5.97
C ASP A 25 -1.54 -1.77 4.71
N GLN A 26 -1.91 -2.38 3.58
CA GLN A 26 -1.09 -2.37 2.36
C GLN A 26 -1.76 -1.62 1.21
N ILE A 27 -0.94 -0.99 0.38
CA ILE A 27 -1.37 -0.16 -0.75
C ILE A 27 -0.39 -0.27 -1.92
N GLY A 28 -0.88 -0.12 -3.14
CA GLY A 28 -0.10 -0.14 -4.37
C GLY A 28 -0.97 0.17 -5.60
N GLY A 29 -0.44 -0.02 -6.80
CA GLY A 29 -1.15 0.24 -8.06
C GLY A 29 -1.18 1.72 -8.41
N TYR A 30 -2.18 2.14 -9.18
CA TYR A 30 -2.26 3.51 -9.68
C TYR A 30 -2.48 4.55 -8.58
N VAL A 31 -1.63 5.58 -8.60
CA VAL A 31 -1.68 6.75 -7.71
C VAL A 31 -1.43 8.02 -8.52
N THR A 32 -1.97 9.13 -8.04
CA THR A 32 -1.76 10.48 -8.58
C THR A 32 -1.34 11.42 -7.45
N GLU A 33 -0.79 12.58 -7.77
CA GLU A 33 -0.65 13.66 -6.80
C GLU A 33 -2.04 14.14 -6.35
N ALA A 34 -2.25 14.29 -5.04
CA ALA A 34 -3.53 14.70 -4.48
C ALA A 34 -3.91 16.14 -4.85
N SER A 35 -2.91 17.03 -4.96
CA SER A 35 -3.11 18.44 -5.33
C SER A 35 -3.65 18.58 -6.77
N ALA A 36 -3.16 17.73 -7.69
CA ALA A 36 -3.50 17.75 -9.10
C ALA A 36 -4.95 17.33 -9.39
N VAL A 37 -5.59 16.62 -8.45
CA VAL A 37 -6.97 16.11 -8.56
C VAL A 37 -7.94 16.78 -7.61
N VAL A 38 -7.57 17.91 -6.99
CA VAL A 38 -8.43 18.65 -6.07
C VAL A 38 -9.74 19.13 -6.72
N GLY A 39 -9.72 19.31 -8.05
CA GLY A 39 -10.89 19.69 -8.86
C GLY A 39 -11.88 18.54 -9.11
N LEU A 40 -11.49 17.28 -8.91
CA LEU A 40 -12.36 16.11 -9.08
C LEU A 40 -13.21 15.92 -7.81
N ARG A 41 -14.27 16.72 -7.69
CA ARG A 41 -15.02 16.87 -6.44
C ARG A 41 -16.16 15.89 -6.27
N THR A 42 -16.64 15.27 -7.35
CA THR A 42 -17.73 14.29 -7.28
C THR A 42 -17.25 12.88 -7.65
N PRO A 43 -17.98 11.82 -7.24
CA PRO A 43 -17.70 10.45 -7.67
C PRO A 43 -17.69 10.30 -9.19
N ALA A 44 -18.60 10.97 -9.89
CA ALA A 44 -18.68 10.93 -11.35
C ALA A 44 -17.42 11.53 -11.99
N ASP A 45 -17.00 12.72 -11.56
CA ASP A 45 -15.78 13.37 -12.09
C ASP A 45 -14.54 12.51 -11.81
N LEU A 46 -14.44 11.96 -10.60
CA LEU A 46 -13.32 11.13 -10.20
C LEU A 46 -13.27 9.83 -10.99
N LEU A 47 -14.39 9.10 -11.11
CA LEU A 47 -14.44 7.84 -11.83
C LEU A 47 -14.21 8.02 -13.33
N ALA A 48 -14.76 9.08 -13.93
CA ALA A 48 -14.52 9.41 -15.33
C ALA A 48 -13.03 9.66 -15.62
N ALA A 49 -12.31 10.33 -14.70
CA ALA A 49 -10.87 10.52 -14.82
C ALA A 49 -10.06 9.20 -14.77
N TYR A 50 -10.63 8.16 -14.15
CA TYR A 50 -10.07 6.80 -14.13
C TYR A 50 -10.66 5.89 -15.23
N GLY A 51 -11.38 6.47 -16.20
CA GLY A 51 -11.96 5.74 -17.33
C GLY A 51 -13.20 4.91 -16.97
N VAL A 52 -13.76 5.09 -15.77
CA VAL A 52 -14.93 4.36 -15.30
C VAL A 52 -16.17 5.20 -15.53
N ASP A 53 -17.02 4.78 -16.46
CA ASP A 53 -18.34 5.39 -16.69
C ASP A 53 -19.34 4.90 -15.65
N ALA A 54 -19.32 5.53 -14.47
CA ALA A 54 -20.25 5.27 -13.38
C ALA A 54 -20.46 6.51 -12.51
N ALA A 55 -21.65 6.63 -11.93
CA ALA A 55 -22.02 7.73 -11.02
C ALA A 55 -22.67 7.20 -9.73
N PRO A 56 -21.91 6.52 -8.86
CA PRO A 56 -22.41 6.06 -7.56
C PRO A 56 -22.61 7.24 -6.60
N ASP A 57 -23.34 7.00 -5.50
CA ASP A 57 -23.56 7.98 -4.43
C ASP A 57 -22.26 8.47 -3.78
N PHE A 58 -21.21 7.62 -3.81
CA PHE A 58 -19.91 7.95 -3.27
C PHE A 58 -18.76 7.23 -3.99
N ALA A 59 -17.57 7.83 -3.89
CA ALA A 59 -16.29 7.21 -4.22
C ALA A 59 -15.36 7.30 -3.01
N ASP A 60 -14.52 6.29 -2.85
CA ASP A 60 -13.61 6.16 -1.72
C ASP A 60 -12.16 6.36 -2.18
N VAL A 61 -11.40 7.17 -1.47
CA VAL A 61 -9.99 7.45 -1.78
C VAL A 61 -9.13 7.37 -0.51
N VAL A 62 -7.84 7.07 -0.68
CA VAL A 62 -6.85 7.27 0.38
C VAL A 62 -5.85 8.33 -0.04
N ARG A 63 -5.54 9.24 0.89
CA ARG A 63 -4.51 10.26 0.75
C ARG A 63 -3.37 9.98 1.71
N PHE A 64 -2.14 10.01 1.23
CA PHE A 64 -0.99 9.61 2.04
C PHE A 64 0.29 10.25 1.53
N GLU A 65 1.24 10.53 2.43
CA GLU A 65 2.59 10.92 2.04
C GLU A 65 3.27 9.78 1.29
N GLN A 66 4.00 10.11 0.23
CA GLN A 66 4.78 9.16 -0.55
C GLN A 66 5.65 8.27 0.36
N PRO A 67 5.47 6.93 0.33
CA PRO A 67 6.33 6.03 1.09
C PRO A 67 7.77 6.07 0.55
N ARG A 68 8.75 6.27 1.43
CA ARG A 68 10.17 6.50 1.07
C ARG A 68 10.83 5.35 0.28
N LEU A 69 10.30 4.14 0.40
CA LEU A 69 10.87 2.92 -0.21
C LEU A 69 9.99 2.34 -1.31
N ALA A 70 8.84 2.97 -1.61
CA ALA A 70 8.01 2.57 -2.74
C ALA A 70 8.69 2.99 -4.05
N THR A 71 8.67 2.10 -5.04
CA THR A 71 9.08 2.42 -6.40
C THR A 71 7.89 2.88 -7.23
N PHE A 72 8.13 3.82 -8.13
CA PHE A 72 7.13 4.37 -9.04
C PHE A 72 7.53 4.06 -10.48
N ALA A 73 6.61 3.49 -11.25
CA ALA A 73 6.79 3.21 -12.66
C ALA A 73 5.74 3.97 -13.47
N LYS A 74 6.06 4.23 -14.75
CA LYS A 74 5.06 4.67 -15.71
C LYS A 74 4.02 3.55 -15.89
N PRO A 75 2.72 3.86 -16.00
CA PRO A 75 1.71 2.92 -16.46
C PRO A 75 2.09 2.24 -17.79
N SER A 76 1.57 1.03 -18.01
CA SER A 76 1.84 0.25 -19.22
C SER A 76 1.16 0.88 -20.43
N ASP A 77 1.74 0.68 -21.62
CA ASP A 77 1.10 0.97 -22.90
C ASP A 77 0.53 -0.29 -23.57
N ALA A 78 0.62 -1.44 -22.90
CA ALA A 78 0.05 -2.69 -23.38
C ALA A 78 -1.49 -2.60 -23.45
N GLN A 79 -2.07 -3.20 -24.49
CA GLN A 79 -3.51 -3.29 -24.62
C GLN A 79 -4.05 -4.30 -23.58
N ARG A 80 -4.94 -3.84 -22.70
CA ARG A 80 -5.55 -4.65 -21.63
C ARG A 80 -7.07 -4.59 -21.65
N PRO A 81 -7.78 -5.56 -21.03
CA PRO A 81 -9.24 -5.52 -20.88
C PRO A 81 -9.77 -4.44 -19.92
N TRP A 82 -8.90 -3.86 -19.08
CA TRP A 82 -9.22 -2.72 -18.22
C TRP A 82 -8.64 -1.42 -18.79
N PHE A 83 -9.16 -0.29 -18.33
CA PHE A 83 -8.58 1.01 -18.63
C PHE A 83 -7.23 1.15 -17.95
N ASP A 84 -6.25 1.59 -18.73
CA ASP A 84 -4.89 1.93 -18.31
C ASP A 84 -4.58 3.37 -18.74
N PHE A 85 -3.43 3.89 -18.34
CA PHE A 85 -3.02 5.28 -18.51
C PHE A 85 -1.78 5.38 -19.42
N PRO A 86 -1.85 5.00 -20.71
CA PRO A 86 -0.67 4.93 -21.60
C PRO A 86 0.02 6.28 -21.80
N SER A 87 -0.73 7.38 -21.67
CA SER A 87 -0.22 8.75 -21.69
C SER A 87 0.56 9.13 -20.42
N GLY A 88 0.41 8.37 -19.34
CA GLY A 88 0.93 8.70 -18.01
C GLY A 88 0.10 9.72 -17.24
N PHE A 89 -1.14 10.01 -17.69
CA PHE A 89 -2.05 10.96 -17.07
C PHE A 89 -3.45 10.36 -16.91
N LEU A 90 -4.21 10.88 -15.96
CA LEU A 90 -5.65 10.59 -15.87
C LEU A 90 -6.38 11.02 -17.16
N HIS A 91 -7.52 10.40 -17.41
CA HIS A 91 -8.37 10.73 -18.54
C HIS A 91 -9.14 12.03 -18.31
N GLY A 92 -9.68 12.60 -19.39
CA GLY A 92 -10.45 13.84 -19.35
C GLY A 92 -9.57 15.08 -19.23
N GLU A 93 -10.07 16.11 -18.53
CA GLU A 93 -9.39 17.41 -18.40
C GLU A 93 -8.36 17.44 -17.25
N SER A 94 -8.42 16.47 -16.34
CA SER A 94 -7.44 16.32 -15.27
C SER A 94 -6.17 15.70 -15.87
N LEU A 95 -5.27 16.54 -16.40
CA LEU A 95 -3.92 16.16 -16.83
C LEU A 95 -3.01 15.82 -15.63
N ALA A 96 -3.56 15.16 -14.61
CA ALA A 96 -2.84 14.77 -13.41
C ALA A 96 -1.97 13.55 -13.73
N PRO A 97 -0.66 13.58 -13.42
CA PRO A 97 0.22 12.43 -13.65
C PRO A 97 -0.23 11.20 -12.86
N VAL A 98 -0.12 10.04 -13.49
CA VAL A 98 -0.41 8.74 -12.88
C VAL A 98 0.84 7.90 -12.86
N TRP A 99 1.10 7.27 -11.71
CA TRP A 99 2.17 6.31 -11.52
C TRP A 99 1.62 4.98 -11.06
N CYS A 100 2.24 3.88 -11.49
CA CYS A 100 2.08 2.58 -10.85
C CYS A 100 3.06 2.48 -9.68
N MET A 101 2.53 2.53 -8.46
CA MET A 101 3.32 2.42 -7.24
C MET A 101 3.43 0.95 -6.81
N SER A 102 4.64 0.51 -6.47
CA SER A 102 4.85 -0.83 -5.90
C SER A 102 4.05 -1.03 -4.62
N ARG A 103 3.65 -2.27 -4.33
CA ARG A 103 3.02 -2.63 -3.07
C ARG A 103 3.90 -2.26 -1.88
N THR A 104 3.36 -1.55 -0.90
CA THR A 104 4.00 -1.25 0.38
C THR A 104 2.94 -1.06 1.47
N ARG A 105 3.35 -0.71 2.69
CA ARG A 105 2.41 -0.35 3.78
C ARG A 105 2.01 1.12 3.64
N PHE A 106 0.79 1.47 4.05
CA PHE A 106 0.39 2.88 4.17
C PHE A 106 1.36 3.66 5.06
N SER A 107 1.72 4.87 4.65
CA SER A 107 2.48 5.81 5.48
C SER A 107 1.69 6.18 6.73
N TYR A 108 2.38 6.42 7.84
CA TYR A 108 1.76 6.95 9.05
C TYR A 108 0.98 8.23 8.72
N GLY A 109 -0.22 8.34 9.24
CA GLY A 109 -1.08 9.49 9.03
C GLY A 109 -1.88 9.46 7.72
N ALA A 110 -1.75 8.41 6.90
CA ALA A 110 -2.63 8.20 5.74
C ALA A 110 -4.10 8.32 6.14
N GLU A 111 -4.91 8.91 5.27
CA GLU A 111 -6.29 9.26 5.54
C GLU A 111 -7.21 8.59 4.52
N TYR A 112 -8.23 7.88 5.04
CA TYR A 112 -9.29 7.29 4.23
C TYR A 112 -10.46 8.28 4.16
N TRP A 113 -10.83 8.66 2.93
CA TRP A 113 -11.84 9.66 2.62
C TRP A 113 -12.96 9.06 1.79
N ARG A 114 -14.17 9.56 2.03
CA ARG A 114 -15.34 9.33 1.18
C ARG A 114 -15.79 10.64 0.56
N ILE A 115 -15.91 10.64 -0.76
CA ILE A 115 -16.40 11.74 -1.58
C ILE A 115 -17.84 11.40 -1.98
N ARG A 116 -18.79 12.30 -1.70
CA ARG A 116 -20.22 12.13 -2.01
C ARG A 116 -20.61 12.87 -3.28
N SER A 117 -21.76 12.52 -3.85
CA SER A 117 -22.32 13.10 -5.07
C SER A 117 -22.54 14.63 -5.02
N ASP A 118 -22.71 15.22 -3.83
CA ASP A 118 -22.82 16.66 -3.61
C ASP A 118 -21.47 17.39 -3.47
N GLY A 119 -20.37 16.64 -3.55
CA GLY A 119 -19.01 17.14 -3.37
C GLY A 119 -18.54 17.21 -1.92
N GLU A 120 -19.33 16.76 -0.94
CA GLU A 120 -18.87 16.58 0.43
C GLU A 120 -17.73 15.56 0.48
N GLN A 121 -16.64 15.90 1.15
CA GLN A 121 -15.55 14.98 1.43
C GLN A 121 -15.42 14.77 2.93
N LYS A 122 -15.60 13.53 3.38
CA LYS A 122 -15.54 13.16 4.79
C LYS A 122 -14.41 12.18 5.04
N ARG A 123 -13.50 12.52 5.96
CA ARG A 123 -12.50 11.58 6.46
C ARG A 123 -13.18 10.54 7.34
N LEU A 124 -13.06 9.28 6.96
CA LEU A 124 -13.64 8.14 7.67
C LEU A 124 -12.66 7.49 8.63
N SER A 125 -11.37 7.48 8.30
CA SER A 125 -10.34 6.88 9.13
C SER A 125 -8.96 7.50 8.89
N ARG A 126 -8.02 7.21 9.78
CA ARG A 126 -6.61 7.55 9.69
C ARG A 126 -5.77 6.34 10.08
N TYR A 127 -4.65 6.12 9.39
CA TYR A 127 -3.69 5.08 9.72
C TYR A 127 -2.69 5.59 10.78
N GLU A 128 -2.60 4.91 11.92
CA GLU A 128 -1.75 5.32 13.06
C GLU A 128 -0.51 4.43 13.24
N GLY A 129 0.00 3.90 12.12
CA GLY A 129 1.21 3.09 12.07
C GLY A 129 0.97 1.62 12.39
N ALA A 130 2.02 0.82 12.24
CA ALA A 130 1.95 -0.64 12.23
C ALA A 130 1.35 -1.24 13.52
N ALA A 131 1.65 -0.66 14.69
CA ALA A 131 1.12 -1.13 15.98
C ALA A 131 -0.38 -0.83 16.17
N ARG A 132 -0.91 0.24 15.58
CA ARG A 132 -2.29 0.70 15.82
C ARG A 132 -3.23 0.33 14.67
N GLY A 133 -2.77 0.44 13.43
CA GLY A 133 -3.56 0.25 12.22
C GLY A 133 -4.48 1.43 11.93
N TRP A 134 -5.57 1.16 11.21
CA TRP A 134 -6.62 2.14 10.90
C TRP A 134 -7.54 2.39 12.09
N VAL A 135 -7.75 3.67 12.42
CA VAL A 135 -8.69 4.08 13.47
C VAL A 135 -10.12 3.69 13.10
N GLY A 136 -10.80 2.96 13.98
CA GLY A 136 -12.18 2.52 13.76
C GLY A 136 -12.34 1.31 12.83
N ALA A 137 -11.25 0.70 12.35
CA ALA A 137 -11.33 -0.61 11.70
C ALA A 137 -11.78 -1.67 12.72
N LYS A 138 -12.63 -2.61 12.28
CA LYS A 138 -13.18 -3.67 13.14
C LYS A 138 -12.14 -4.65 13.63
N ARG A 139 -11.06 -4.82 12.88
CA ARG A 139 -9.94 -5.69 13.21
C ARG A 139 -8.64 -4.95 13.00
N TRP A 140 -7.67 -5.28 13.85
CA TRP A 140 -6.27 -4.98 13.60
C TRP A 140 -5.60 -6.24 13.07
N ARG A 141 -4.86 -6.08 11.99
CA ARG A 141 -4.08 -7.14 11.38
C ARG A 141 -2.61 -6.88 11.69
N PRO A 142 -1.90 -7.83 12.34
CA PRO A 142 -0.46 -7.69 12.52
C PRO A 142 0.25 -7.45 11.18
N PRO A 143 1.21 -6.52 11.13
CA PRO A 143 1.99 -6.25 9.94
C PRO A 143 2.78 -7.49 9.47
N SER A 144 2.96 -7.62 8.17
CA SER A 144 3.84 -8.63 7.56
C SER A 144 5.25 -8.05 7.41
N SER A 145 6.29 -8.82 7.72
CA SER A 145 7.69 -8.42 7.47
C SER A 145 8.09 -8.51 6.00
N MET A 146 7.17 -8.92 5.13
CA MET A 146 7.34 -9.05 3.68
C MET A 146 6.81 -7.82 2.91
N VAL A 147 6.14 -6.89 3.58
CA VAL A 147 5.56 -5.68 2.98
C VAL A 147 5.70 -4.48 3.91
N GLY A 148 6.26 -3.40 3.37
CA GLY A 148 6.41 -2.14 4.06
C GLY A 148 7.72 -2.00 4.83
N THR A 149 7.87 -0.83 5.43
CA THR A 149 9.13 -0.39 6.02
C THR A 149 9.46 -1.14 7.31
N LEU A 150 10.74 -1.49 7.42
CA LEU A 150 11.41 -2.05 8.57
C LEU A 150 12.56 -1.12 8.98
N ALA A 151 12.99 -1.22 10.22
CA ALA A 151 14.18 -0.54 10.70
C ALA A 151 15.00 -1.43 11.62
N ARG A 152 16.33 -1.35 11.50
CA ARG A 152 17.24 -1.85 12.53
C ARG A 152 17.57 -0.71 13.48
N TRP A 153 17.30 -0.91 14.76
CA TRP A 153 17.67 0.01 15.84
C TRP A 153 18.29 -0.80 16.97
N GLN A 154 19.47 -0.39 17.45
CA GLN A 154 20.25 -1.10 18.47
C GLN A 154 20.45 -2.60 18.15
N GLY A 155 20.71 -2.92 16.87
CA GLY A 155 20.99 -4.28 16.40
C GLY A 155 19.77 -5.22 16.32
N ARG A 156 18.54 -4.70 16.48
CA ARG A 156 17.30 -5.49 16.37
C ARG A 156 16.38 -4.91 15.29
N GLU A 157 15.63 -5.78 14.63
CA GLU A 157 14.67 -5.41 13.59
C GLU A 157 13.29 -5.13 14.17
N TYR A 158 12.65 -4.07 13.67
CA TYR A 158 11.31 -3.66 14.03
C TYR A 158 10.52 -3.31 12.77
N PHE A 159 9.19 -3.41 12.85
CA PHE A 159 8.33 -2.72 11.90
C PHE A 159 8.49 -1.22 12.10
N ALA A 160 8.46 -0.45 11.03
CA ALA A 160 8.75 0.96 11.09
C ALA A 160 7.76 1.79 10.27
N ASP A 161 7.44 2.97 10.78
CA ASP A 161 6.82 4.04 10.02
C ASP A 161 7.72 5.28 10.14
N VAL A 162 8.23 5.80 9.01
CA VAL A 162 9.11 6.98 9.01
C VAL A 162 8.25 8.24 8.99
N ILE A 163 8.49 9.15 9.94
CA ILE A 163 7.71 10.37 10.15
C ILE A 163 8.69 11.54 10.29
N ALA A 164 8.88 12.31 9.21
CA ALA A 164 9.92 13.34 9.14
C ALA A 164 11.29 12.77 9.58
N GLU A 165 11.87 13.32 10.66
CA GLU A 165 13.17 12.94 11.23
C GLU A 165 13.09 11.86 12.33
N ASN A 166 11.93 11.23 12.50
CA ASN A 166 11.72 10.17 13.47
C ASN A 166 11.25 8.87 12.80
N VAL A 167 11.41 7.76 13.51
CA VAL A 167 10.87 6.45 13.15
C VAL A 167 10.01 5.95 14.30
N LEU A 168 8.74 5.67 14.00
CA LEU A 168 7.86 4.94 14.91
C LEU A 168 8.15 3.45 14.73
N LEU A 169 8.85 2.87 15.70
CA LEU A 169 9.15 1.45 15.76
C LEU A 169 7.95 0.69 16.35
N THR A 170 7.72 -0.50 15.82
CA THR A 170 6.70 -1.44 16.31
C THR A 170 7.33 -2.81 16.51
N ALA A 171 7.19 -3.34 17.73
CA ALA A 171 7.60 -4.69 18.11
C ALA A 171 6.37 -5.56 18.36
N LEU A 172 6.38 -6.79 17.82
CA LEU A 172 5.37 -7.80 18.10
C LEU A 172 5.94 -8.88 19.00
N SER A 173 5.60 -8.86 20.28
CA SER A 173 6.15 -9.76 21.30
C SER A 173 5.27 -9.82 22.55
N GLU A 174 5.37 -10.91 23.30
CA GLU A 174 4.68 -11.05 24.59
C GLU A 174 5.09 -9.95 25.58
N ASN A 175 6.39 -9.71 25.73
CA ASN A 175 6.95 -8.65 26.54
C ASN A 175 7.57 -7.55 25.66
N GLY A 176 7.35 -6.29 26.04
CA GLY A 176 7.89 -5.14 25.32
C GLY A 176 9.40 -5.01 25.46
N PRO A 177 10.11 -4.60 24.40
CA PRO A 177 11.50 -4.15 24.54
C PRO A 177 11.62 -2.96 25.50
N THR A 178 12.78 -2.77 26.11
CA THR A 178 13.06 -1.61 26.97
C THR A 178 12.80 -0.30 26.23
N GLY A 179 12.07 0.62 26.87
CA GLY A 179 11.74 1.93 26.29
C GLY A 179 10.55 1.92 25.33
N PHE A 180 9.93 0.76 25.08
CA PHE A 180 8.69 0.67 24.31
C PHE A 180 7.48 0.74 25.23
N GLU A 181 6.43 1.39 24.74
CA GLU A 181 5.14 1.48 25.41
C GLU A 181 4.15 0.46 24.83
N PRO A 182 3.28 -0.15 25.67
CA PRO A 182 2.26 -1.07 25.18
C PRO A 182 1.20 -0.29 24.41
N VAL A 183 0.88 -0.76 23.20
CA VAL A 183 -0.16 -0.16 22.35
C VAL A 183 -1.41 -1.02 22.34
N ARG A 184 -1.23 -2.34 22.26
CA ARG A 184 -2.28 -3.36 22.29
C ARG A 184 -1.68 -4.70 22.72
N PRO A 185 -2.48 -5.75 22.99
CA PRO A 185 -1.93 -7.07 23.30
C PRO A 185 -0.90 -7.51 22.26
N HIS A 186 0.30 -7.86 22.74
CA HIS A 186 1.45 -8.29 21.94
C HIS A 186 2.02 -7.26 20.96
N ALA A 187 1.64 -5.97 21.03
CA ALA A 187 2.25 -4.93 20.20
C ALA A 187 2.68 -3.72 21.02
N TRP A 188 3.90 -3.29 20.77
CA TRP A 188 4.60 -2.25 21.51
C TRP A 188 5.19 -1.24 20.53
N SER A 189 5.29 0.02 20.94
CA SER A 189 5.88 1.06 20.10
C SER A 189 6.88 1.93 20.85
N ALA A 190 7.85 2.45 20.12
CA ALA A 190 8.74 3.52 20.55
C ALA A 190 9.00 4.45 19.38
N THR A 191 9.22 5.73 19.66
CA THR A 191 9.68 6.70 18.66
C THR A 191 11.15 6.96 18.88
N VAL A 192 11.95 6.84 17.82
CA VAL A 192 13.40 7.07 17.86
C VAL A 192 13.83 7.98 16.71
N PRO A 193 14.98 8.66 16.81
CA PRO A 193 15.49 9.46 15.69
C PRO A 193 15.80 8.61 14.46
N LEU A 194 15.47 9.12 13.27
CA LEU A 194 15.76 8.45 12.00
C LEU A 194 17.26 8.22 11.80
N ALA A 195 18.09 9.15 12.27
CA ALA A 195 19.56 9.05 12.19
C ALA A 195 20.15 7.86 12.99
N GLU A 196 19.39 7.27 13.93
CA GLU A 196 19.80 6.10 14.70
C GLU A 196 19.35 4.77 14.07
N CYS A 197 18.63 4.83 12.94
CA CYS A 197 18.02 3.68 12.31
C CYS A 197 18.66 3.37 10.95
N GLU A 198 18.86 2.09 10.67
CA GLU A 198 18.98 1.62 9.29
C GLU A 198 17.58 1.25 8.80
N VAL A 199 17.03 2.04 7.88
CA VAL A 199 15.68 1.87 7.35
C VAL A 199 15.72 1.11 6.03
N PHE A 200 14.86 0.11 5.85
CA PHE A 200 14.82 -0.72 4.66
C PHE A 200 13.44 -1.35 4.43
N GLU A 201 13.20 -1.87 3.24
CA GLU A 201 12.05 -2.74 2.94
C GLU A 201 12.57 -4.07 2.43
N ARG A 202 11.93 -5.17 2.86
CA ARG A 202 12.25 -6.52 2.43
C ARG A 202 11.21 -7.00 1.44
N VAL A 203 11.65 -7.34 0.22
CA VAL A 203 10.77 -7.84 -0.84
C VAL A 203 11.10 -9.30 -1.11
N PHE A 204 10.11 -10.17 -0.94
CA PHE A 204 10.22 -11.58 -1.29
C PHE A 204 9.46 -11.86 -2.58
N THR A 205 10.13 -12.51 -3.52
CA THR A 205 9.56 -12.97 -4.78
C THR A 205 9.66 -14.49 -4.86
N ALA A 206 8.78 -15.08 -5.65
CA ALA A 206 8.72 -16.51 -5.91
C ALA A 206 8.07 -16.77 -7.27
N GLN A 207 7.90 -18.04 -7.60
CA GLN A 207 7.05 -18.48 -8.70
C GLN A 207 5.93 -19.37 -8.17
N VAL A 208 4.74 -19.25 -8.75
CA VAL A 208 3.63 -20.19 -8.57
C VAL A 208 3.23 -20.69 -9.95
N ASP A 209 3.36 -21.99 -10.19
CA ASP A 209 3.07 -22.62 -11.49
C ASP A 209 3.76 -21.90 -12.68
N GLY A 210 5.00 -21.47 -12.45
CA GLY A 210 5.83 -20.74 -13.42
C GLY A 210 5.55 -19.23 -13.52
N VAL A 211 4.53 -18.70 -12.84
CA VAL A 211 4.19 -17.27 -12.85
C VAL A 211 4.94 -16.54 -11.74
N PRO A 212 5.65 -15.42 -12.04
CA PRO A 212 6.35 -14.65 -11.03
C PRO A 212 5.37 -13.93 -10.09
N VAL A 213 5.61 -14.05 -8.79
CA VAL A 213 4.80 -13.44 -7.74
C VAL A 213 5.66 -12.74 -6.68
N ARG A 214 5.10 -11.71 -6.04
CA ARG A 214 5.59 -11.18 -4.76
C ARG A 214 4.81 -11.82 -3.62
N ILE A 215 5.51 -12.29 -2.59
CA ILE A 215 4.88 -12.82 -1.38
C ILE A 215 4.52 -11.63 -0.48
N LEU A 216 3.25 -11.51 -0.12
CA LEU A 216 2.74 -10.44 0.74
C LEU A 216 2.69 -10.87 2.21
N ARG A 217 2.39 -12.14 2.42
CA ARG A 217 2.29 -12.75 3.74
C ARG A 217 2.41 -14.26 3.64
N ARG A 218 2.92 -14.88 4.70
CA ARG A 218 2.83 -16.32 4.92
C ARG A 218 2.19 -16.59 6.28
N ALA A 219 1.18 -17.46 6.30
CA ALA A 219 0.47 -17.85 7.50
C ALA A 219 0.20 -19.36 7.47
N GLY A 220 1.01 -20.12 8.23
CA GLY A 220 0.95 -21.58 8.21
C GLY A 220 1.24 -22.15 6.83
N GLU A 221 0.31 -22.96 6.33
CA GLU A 221 0.37 -23.62 5.02
C GLU A 221 -0.02 -22.71 3.86
N ASN A 222 -0.49 -21.48 4.12
CA ASN A 222 -0.94 -20.57 3.08
C ASN A 222 0.03 -19.39 2.89
N ALA A 223 0.06 -18.87 1.67
CA ALA A 223 0.74 -17.63 1.29
C ALA A 223 -0.21 -16.71 0.52
N GLU A 224 -0.24 -15.43 0.90
CA GLU A 224 -0.87 -14.37 0.11
C GLU A 224 0.16 -13.85 -0.88
N VAL A 225 -0.19 -13.83 -2.16
CA VAL A 225 0.71 -13.46 -3.25
C VAL A 225 0.08 -12.42 -4.16
N LEU A 226 0.91 -11.49 -4.64
CA LEU A 226 0.63 -10.53 -5.71
C LEU A 226 1.31 -11.04 -6.97
N LEU A 227 0.60 -11.13 -8.09
CA LEU A 227 1.22 -11.46 -9.37
C LEU A 227 2.08 -10.28 -9.84
N LEU A 228 3.26 -10.60 -10.36
CA LEU A 228 4.14 -9.62 -11.02
C LEU A 228 3.89 -9.54 -12.53
N SER A 229 2.94 -10.34 -13.02
CA SER A 229 2.37 -10.28 -14.36
C SER A 229 0.97 -9.68 -14.28
N ASP A 230 0.63 -8.85 -15.25
CA ASP A 230 -0.71 -8.32 -15.46
C ASP A 230 -1.44 -9.07 -16.60
N GLU A 231 -0.96 -10.24 -17.02
CA GLU A 231 -1.62 -11.05 -18.05
C GLU A 231 -2.79 -11.88 -17.46
N PRO A 232 -4.02 -11.78 -18.00
CA PRO A 232 -5.18 -12.52 -17.48
C PRO A 232 -4.99 -14.05 -17.47
N ALA A 233 -4.26 -14.59 -18.46
CA ALA A 233 -3.98 -16.02 -18.53
C ALA A 233 -3.05 -16.50 -17.40
N ASP A 234 -2.16 -15.63 -16.91
CA ASP A 234 -1.31 -15.93 -15.76
C ASP A 234 -2.11 -15.91 -14.45
N ALA A 235 -3.04 -14.95 -14.33
CA ALA A 235 -3.98 -14.90 -13.22
C ALA A 235 -4.85 -16.16 -13.15
N GLU A 236 -5.42 -16.61 -14.27
CA GLU A 236 -6.19 -17.84 -14.34
C GLU A 236 -5.36 -19.06 -13.93
N ARG A 237 -4.11 -19.18 -14.41
CA ARG A 237 -3.21 -20.30 -14.07
C ARG A 237 -2.94 -20.41 -12.58
N VAL A 238 -2.72 -19.29 -11.90
CA VAL A 238 -2.43 -19.27 -10.46
C VAL A 238 -3.71 -19.43 -9.62
N GLY A 239 -4.87 -19.09 -10.18
CA GLY A 239 -6.14 -18.95 -9.48
C GLY A 239 -6.27 -17.58 -8.79
N ALA A 240 -5.66 -16.55 -9.35
CA ALA A 240 -5.68 -15.19 -8.81
C ALA A 240 -6.93 -14.42 -9.24
N GLY A 241 -7.46 -13.62 -8.32
CA GLY A 241 -8.56 -12.70 -8.58
C GLY A 241 -8.08 -11.29 -8.90
N LEU A 242 -8.79 -10.59 -9.78
CA LEU A 242 -8.59 -9.16 -10.00
C LEU A 242 -9.08 -8.40 -8.75
N VAL A 243 -8.17 -7.72 -8.05
CA VAL A 243 -8.52 -6.89 -6.89
C VAL A 243 -8.74 -5.43 -7.29
N GLU A 244 -7.98 -4.95 -8.26
CA GLU A 244 -8.04 -3.61 -8.87
C GLU A 244 -7.53 -3.71 -10.32
N ALA A 245 -7.71 -2.68 -11.15
CA ALA A 245 -7.23 -2.67 -12.53
C ALA A 245 -5.73 -3.01 -12.61
N GLY A 246 -5.39 -4.09 -13.33
CA GLY A 246 -4.03 -4.60 -13.48
C GLY A 246 -3.40 -5.26 -12.24
N VAL A 247 -4.15 -5.41 -11.15
CA VAL A 247 -3.65 -5.99 -9.90
C VAL A 247 -4.35 -7.31 -9.61
N PHE A 248 -3.59 -8.40 -9.60
CA PHE A 248 -4.07 -9.75 -9.32
C PHE A 248 -3.44 -10.31 -8.04
N GLU A 249 -4.28 -10.81 -7.15
CA GLU A 249 -3.85 -11.42 -5.89
C GLU A 249 -4.47 -12.80 -5.70
N ALA A 250 -3.75 -13.69 -5.01
CA ALA A 250 -4.21 -15.03 -4.69
C ALA A 250 -3.80 -15.44 -3.28
N VAL A 251 -4.55 -16.37 -2.70
CA VAL A 251 -4.10 -17.19 -1.57
C VAL A 251 -3.74 -18.55 -2.13
N VAL A 252 -2.49 -18.98 -1.97
CA VAL A 252 -1.97 -20.24 -2.48
C VAL A 252 -1.40 -21.08 -1.35
N ASP A 253 -1.35 -22.40 -1.56
CA ASP A 253 -0.58 -23.28 -0.69
C ASP A 253 0.92 -22.91 -0.77
N ALA A 254 1.57 -22.75 0.37
CA ALA A 254 2.95 -22.34 0.48
C ALA A 254 3.92 -23.36 -0.15
N SER A 255 3.53 -24.63 -0.31
CA SER A 255 4.29 -25.65 -1.03
C SER A 255 4.35 -25.42 -2.54
N ARG A 256 3.44 -24.61 -3.11
CA ARG A 256 3.48 -24.20 -4.52
C ARG A 256 4.52 -23.11 -4.81
N LEU A 257 5.09 -22.49 -3.77
CA LEU A 257 6.11 -21.45 -3.94
C LEU A 257 7.45 -22.07 -4.34
N ALA A 258 7.84 -21.84 -5.59
CA ALA A 258 9.16 -22.20 -6.12
C ALA A 258 10.07 -20.96 -6.17
N ASN A 259 11.39 -21.20 -6.19
CA ASN A 259 12.40 -20.15 -6.44
C ASN A 259 12.25 -18.92 -5.52
N VAL A 260 11.98 -19.16 -4.23
CA VAL A 260 11.80 -18.07 -3.26
C VAL A 260 13.11 -17.31 -3.08
N TYR A 261 13.08 -16.01 -3.32
CA TYR A 261 14.22 -15.12 -3.24
C TYR A 261 13.83 -13.81 -2.55
N GLY A 262 14.72 -13.28 -1.70
CA GLY A 262 14.49 -12.06 -0.93
C GLY A 262 15.57 -11.02 -1.19
N VAL A 263 15.17 -9.76 -1.33
CA VAL A 263 16.05 -8.59 -1.40
C VAL A 263 15.72 -7.59 -0.30
N GLU A 264 16.73 -6.90 0.19
CA GLU A 264 16.58 -5.75 1.08
C GLU A 264 16.94 -4.47 0.32
N ASN A 265 15.97 -3.56 0.25
CA ASN A 265 16.15 -2.24 -0.33
C ASN A 265 16.36 -1.26 0.82
N GLN A 266 17.60 -0.84 1.04
CA GLN A 266 17.93 0.15 2.07
C GLN A 266 17.54 1.55 1.61
N TRP A 267 16.98 2.33 2.53
CA TRP A 267 16.76 3.76 2.32
C TRP A 267 18.08 4.49 2.50
N VAL A 268 18.46 5.28 1.50
CA VAL A 268 19.66 6.11 1.53
C VAL A 268 19.22 7.57 1.49
N PRO A 269 19.62 8.44 2.45
CA PRO A 269 19.13 9.82 2.54
C PRO A 269 19.33 10.68 1.27
N SER A 270 20.24 10.30 0.38
CA SER A 270 20.46 10.97 -0.91
C SER A 270 19.42 10.65 -1.97
N ALA A 271 18.53 9.67 -1.74
CA ALA A 271 17.46 9.28 -2.65
C ALA A 271 16.27 10.27 -2.63
N ASP A 272 16.19 11.15 -1.62
CA ASP A 272 15.12 12.13 -1.44
C ASP A 272 15.52 13.56 -1.93
N ARG A 273 16.63 13.69 -2.69
CA ARG A 273 17.13 14.96 -3.26
C ARG A 273 16.87 15.09 -4.75
#